data_AF-A0AAI9L9X9-F1
#
_entry.id   AF-A0AAI9L9X9-F1
#
_cell.length_a   1.000
_cell.length_b   1.000
_cell.length_c   1.000
_cell.angle_alpha   90.00
_cell.angle_beta   90.00
_cell.angle_gamma   90.00
#
_symmetry.space_group_name_H-M   'P 1'
#
loop_
_entity.id
_entity.type
_entity.pdbx_description
1 polymer ?
#
loop_
_entity_poly.entity_id
_entity_poly.type
_entity_poly.pdbx_seq_one_letter_code
_entity_poly.pdbx_strand_id
1 'polypeptide(L)' 'MPRNIGAVLSSRRATLHELQSVYGQEDLHDLLEIIIVDGYNERLKMERGK' A
#
# COMPACT_ATOMS: atom_id res chain seq x y z
N MET A 1 -11.56 8.94 8.02
CA MET A 1 -10.22 8.83 7.41
C MET A 1 -10.37 8.61 5.91
N PRO A 2 -9.67 9.36 5.05
CA PRO A 2 -9.60 9.08 3.61
C PRO A 2 -9.24 7.62 3.33
N ARG A 3 -9.88 7.02 2.32
CA ARG A 3 -9.75 5.58 2.00
C ARG A 3 -8.31 5.16 1.70
N ASN A 4 -7.55 6.02 1.02
CA ASN A 4 -6.14 5.82 0.71
C ASN A 4 -5.25 5.71 1.97
N ILE A 5 -5.41 6.62 2.93
CA ILE A 5 -4.68 6.56 4.21
C ILE A 5 -5.00 5.25 4.94
N GLY A 6 -6.27 4.85 4.95
CA GLY A 6 -6.70 3.59 5.55
C GLY A 6 -6.02 2.37 4.91
N ALA A 7 -5.94 2.32 3.58
CA ALA A 7 -5.31 1.21 2.86
C ALA A 7 -3.80 1.06 3.19
N VAL A 8 -3.07 2.17 3.28
CA VAL A 8 -1.64 2.16 3.60
C VAL A 8 -1.38 1.74 5.05
N LEU A 9 -2.22 2.19 5.99
CA LEU A 9 -2.15 1.78 7.40
C LEU A 9 -2.44 0.29 7.55
N SER A 10 -3.55 -0.20 6.96
CA SER A 10 -3.97 -1.59 7.08
C SER A 10 -3.00 -2.58 6.45
N SER A 11 -2.27 -2.16 5.41
CA SER A 11 -1.20 -2.94 4.77
C SER A 11 0.16 -2.81 5.47
N ARG A 12 0.24 -2.03 6.57
CA ARG A 12 1.46 -1.79 7.35
C ARG A 12 2.63 -1.21 6.54
N ARG A 13 2.32 -0.41 5.51
CA ARG A 13 3.33 0.24 4.66
C ARG A 13 3.82 1.57 5.20
N ALA A 14 3.02 2.22 6.03
CA ALA A 14 3.40 3.38 6.82
C ALA A 14 2.56 3.45 8.10
N THR A 15 3.04 4.20 9.06
CA THR A 15 2.28 4.61 10.24
C THR A 15 1.45 5.86 9.96
N LEU A 16 0.49 6.15 10.84
CA LEU A 16 -0.33 7.35 10.70
C LEU A 16 0.51 8.61 10.90
N HIS A 17 1.52 8.54 11.78
CA HIS A 17 2.42 9.66 12.01
C HIS A 17 3.20 10.01 10.73
N GLU A 18 3.84 9.02 10.10
CA GLU A 18 4.61 9.25 8.88
C GLU A 18 3.76 9.84 7.75
N LEU A 19 2.52 9.34 7.56
CA LEU A 19 1.58 9.87 6.56
C LEU A 19 1.11 11.31 6.82
N GLN A 20 1.30 11.82 8.04
CA GLN A 20 0.86 13.16 8.43
C GLN A 20 2.01 14.15 8.59
N SER A 21 3.26 13.69 8.77
CA SER A 21 4.40 14.55 9.10
C SER A 21 5.62 14.37 8.18
N VAL A 22 5.76 13.22 7.50
CA VAL A 22 6.95 12.90 6.69
C VAL A 22 6.58 12.78 5.22
N TYR A 23 5.55 12.00 4.92
CA TYR A 23 5.15 11.68 3.56
C TYR A 23 4.20 12.71 2.97
N GLY A 24 4.50 13.10 1.73
CA GLY A 24 3.62 13.91 0.91
C GLY A 24 2.53 13.09 0.23
N GLN A 25 1.75 13.78 -0.60
CA GLN A 25 0.71 13.12 -1.39
C GLN A 25 1.30 12.11 -2.40
N GLU A 26 2.44 12.43 -3.01
CA GLU A 26 3.14 11.57 -3.97
C GLU A 26 3.57 10.25 -3.31
N ASP A 27 4.24 10.30 -2.16
CA ASP A 27 4.61 9.11 -1.39
C ASP A 27 3.39 8.24 -1.04
N LEU A 28 2.25 8.85 -0.68
CA LEU A 28 1.01 8.12 -0.43
C LEU A 28 0.54 7.37 -1.69
N HIS A 29 0.68 7.96 -2.87
CA HIS A 29 0.34 7.31 -4.14
C HIS A 29 1.31 6.18 -4.48
N ASP A 30 2.61 6.36 -4.26
CA ASP A 30 3.62 5.32 -4.47
C ASP A 30 3.36 4.10 -3.57
N LEU A 31 3.04 4.33 -2.30
CA LEU A 31 2.70 3.25 -1.36
C LEU A 31 1.43 2.50 -1.80
N LEU A 32 0.44 3.18 -2.39
CA LEU A 32 -0.74 2.52 -2.93
C LEU A 32 -0.40 1.67 -4.16
N GLU A 33 0.48 2.15 -5.03
CA GLU A 33 0.94 1.37 -6.18
C GLU A 33 1.66 0.09 -5.73
N ILE A 34 2.56 0.19 -4.75
CA ILE A 34 3.23 -0.97 -4.16
C ILE A 34 2.22 -2.01 -3.65
N ILE A 35 1.18 -1.56 -2.92
CA ILE A 35 0.13 -2.46 -2.41
C ILE A 35 -0.58 -3.19 -3.55
N ILE A 36 -0.87 -2.49 -4.65
CA ILE A 36 -1.55 -3.05 -5.83
C ILE A 36 -0.66 -4.08 -6.53
N VAL A 37 0.61 -3.74 -6.75
CA VAL A 37 1.60 -4.62 -7.40
C VAL A 37 1.85 -5.87 -6.58
N ASP A 38 1.96 -5.75 -5.26
CA ASP A 38 2.12 -6.90 -4.37
C ASP A 38 0.90 -7.84 -4.41
N GLY A 39 -0.32 -7.28 -4.41
CA GLY A 39 -1.54 -8.07 -4.56
C GLY A 39 -1.60 -8.81 -5.90
N TYR A 40 -1.16 -8.18 -6.99
CA TYR A 40 -1.06 -8.82 -8.30
C TYR A 40 -0.03 -9.96 -8.30
N ASN A 41 1.15 -9.72 -7.71
CA ASN A 41 2.23 -10.70 -7.65
C ASN A 41 1.84 -11.94 -6.82
N GLU A 42 1.19 -11.73 -5.67
CA GLU A 42 0.68 -12.84 -4.84
C GLU A 42 -0.37 -13.67 -5.59
N ARG A 43 -1.27 -13.02 -6.35
CA ARG A 43 -2.23 -13.75 -7.19
C ARG A 43 -1.53 -14.59 -8.27
N LEU A 44 -0.57 -14.02 -8.99
CA LEU A 44 0.20 -14.77 -10.00
C LEU A 44 0.96 -15.95 -9.39
N LYS A 45 1.52 -15.77 -8.19
CA LYS A 45 2.22 -16.82 -7.46
C LYS A 45 1.28 -17.99 -7.13
N MET A 46 0.04 -17.69 -6.70
CA MET A 46 -0.98 -18.71 -6.44
C MET A 46 -1.44 -19.43 -7.71
N GLU A 47 -1.50 -18.75 -8.85
CA GLU A 47 -1.87 -19.35 -10.13
C GLU A 47 -0.77 -20.27 -10.68
N ARG A 48 0.50 -19.90 -10.54
CA ARG A 48 1.65 -20.71 -11.01
C ARG A 48 2.00 -21.90 -10.12
N GLY A 49 1.53 -21.89 -8.87
CA GLY A 49 1.74 -22.97 -7.91
C GLY A 49 0.69 -24.09 -7.96
N LYS A 50 -0.31 -23.97 -8.85
CA LYS A 50 -1.29 -25.02 -9.18
C LYS A 50 -0.82 -25.81 -10.39
#